data_AF-A0A523QGM6-F1
#
_entry.id   AF-A0A523QGM6-F1
#
_cell.length_a   1.000
_cell.length_b   1.000
_cell.length_c   1.000
_cell.angle_alpha   90.00
_cell.angle_beta   90.00
_cell.angle_gamma   90.00
#
_symmetry.space_group_name_H-M   'P 1'
#
loop_
_entity.id
_entity.type
_entity.pdbx_description
1 polymer ?
#
loop_
_entity_poly.entity_id
_entity_poly.type
_entity_poly.pdbx_seq_one_letter_code
_entity_poly.pdbx_strand_id
1 'polypeptide(L)'
;MNSESRAPLKIEEIPLGSSRIKLFADLPWHIHRGDPCWTPPLRGNLLGNRLLGLVGLLTKKHPYHQHAEVTHFLAWRDGKAVGRVSAAVNHRFNEYHGTRIGFFGFWDVIEDYAVAKALLDSACEWVKARGMTVMRGPGEYSNATHERQGVLV
;
A
#
# COMPACT_ATOMS: atom_id res chain seq x y z
N MET A 1 7.60 8.36 -34.50
CA MET A 1 6.78 8.35 -33.27
C MET A 1 7.64 8.93 -32.17
N ASN A 2 7.33 10.15 -31.73
CA ASN A 2 8.13 10.87 -30.74
C ASN A 2 8.13 10.11 -29.42
N SER A 3 9.30 9.62 -29.01
CA SER A 3 9.55 9.27 -27.62
C SER A 3 9.59 10.58 -26.82
N GLU A 4 8.43 11.02 -26.35
CA GLU A 4 8.41 12.01 -25.27
C GLU A 4 9.22 11.41 -24.11
N SER A 5 10.33 12.06 -23.78
CA SER A 5 11.19 11.71 -22.65
C SER A 5 10.36 11.86 -21.37
N ARG A 6 9.67 10.79 -20.97
CA ARG A 6 8.99 10.72 -19.67
C ARG A 6 10.05 10.91 -18.59
N ALA A 7 9.80 11.83 -17.67
CA ALA A 7 10.67 12.04 -16.53
C ALA A 7 10.89 10.73 -15.75
N PRO A 8 12.07 10.58 -15.11
CA PRO A 8 12.42 9.34 -14.44
C PRO A 8 11.42 9.00 -13.33
N LEU A 9 11.00 7.74 -13.30
CA LEU A 9 10.17 7.20 -12.24
C LEU A 9 11.04 6.93 -11.01
N LYS A 10 10.67 7.50 -9.86
CA LYS A 10 11.33 7.24 -8.58
C LYS A 10 10.40 6.50 -7.64
N ILE A 11 10.85 5.39 -7.07
CA ILE A 11 10.14 4.70 -5.99
C ILE A 11 10.72 5.15 -4.65
N GLU A 12 9.84 5.55 -3.73
CA GLU A 12 10.18 5.93 -2.36
C GLU A 12 9.54 4.94 -1.39
N GLU A 13 10.34 4.26 -0.57
CA GLU A 13 9.85 3.46 0.56
C GLU A 13 9.49 4.36 1.74
N ILE A 14 8.31 4.14 2.30
CA ILE A 14 7.73 4.84 3.45
C ILE A 14 7.48 3.80 4.55
N PRO A 15 8.45 3.59 5.47
CA PRO A 15 8.32 2.61 6.53
C PRO A 15 7.22 2.99 7.53
N LEU A 16 6.69 2.00 8.25
CA LEU A 16 5.69 2.19 9.29
C LEU A 16 6.15 3.23 10.33
N GLY A 17 5.31 4.23 10.60
CA GLY A 17 5.60 5.32 11.53
C GLY A 17 6.31 6.53 10.91
N SER A 18 6.63 6.50 9.61
CA SER A 18 7.11 7.67 8.89
C SER A 18 6.10 8.82 8.95
N SER A 19 6.59 10.06 9.13
CA SER A 19 5.77 11.28 9.05
C SER A 19 5.13 11.48 7.67
N ARG A 20 5.68 10.82 6.64
CA ARG A 20 5.21 10.88 5.25
C ARG A 20 4.05 9.93 4.96
N ILE A 21 3.60 9.12 5.93
CA ILE A 21 2.47 8.19 5.75
C ILE A 21 1.18 8.89 5.30
N LYS A 22 1.02 10.17 5.65
CA LYS A 22 -0.12 10.97 5.21
C LYS A 22 -0.17 11.11 3.68
N LEU A 23 0.99 11.26 3.01
CA LEU A 23 1.05 11.33 1.54
C LEU A 23 0.55 10.02 0.91
N PHE A 24 0.96 8.89 1.48
CA PHE A 24 0.47 7.58 1.06
C PHE A 24 -1.04 7.45 1.25
N ALA A 25 -1.55 7.83 2.43
CA ALA A 25 -2.96 7.74 2.76
C ALA A 25 -3.82 8.61 1.84
N ASP A 26 -3.40 9.85 1.56
CA ASP A 26 -4.18 10.85 0.81
C ASP A 26 -4.12 10.67 -0.72
N LEU A 27 -3.19 9.86 -1.27
CA LEU A 27 -3.02 9.73 -2.72
C LEU A 27 -4.29 9.30 -3.50
N PRO A 28 -5.14 8.37 -3.02
CA PRO A 28 -6.37 7.98 -3.74
C PRO A 28 -7.31 9.14 -4.02
N TRP A 29 -7.39 10.12 -3.12
CA TRP A 29 -8.20 11.33 -3.34
C TRP A 29 -7.70 12.20 -4.51
N HIS A 30 -6.45 12.00 -4.91
CA HIS A 30 -5.86 12.69 -6.06
C HIS A 30 -6.05 11.86 -7.33
N ILE A 31 -5.80 10.55 -7.26
CA ILE A 31 -5.94 9.64 -8.41
C ILE A 31 -7.39 9.54 -8.87
N HIS A 32 -8.31 9.30 -7.94
CA HIS A 32 -9.73 9.07 -8.24
C HIS A 32 -10.58 10.34 -8.20
N ARG A 33 -9.94 11.51 -8.31
CA ARG A 33 -10.65 12.79 -8.25
C ARG A 33 -11.61 12.91 -9.44
N GLY A 34 -12.89 13.06 -9.14
CA GLY A 34 -13.93 13.24 -10.16
C GLY A 34 -14.54 11.94 -10.66
N ASP A 35 -14.08 10.78 -10.18
CA ASP A 35 -14.76 9.51 -10.44
C ASP A 35 -16.07 9.45 -9.63
N PRO A 36 -17.25 9.38 -10.30
CA PRO A 36 -18.54 9.33 -9.62
C PRO A 36 -18.80 8.00 -8.90
N CYS A 37 -18.06 6.94 -9.22
CA CYS A 37 -18.20 5.60 -8.66
C CYS A 37 -17.22 5.35 -7.50
N TRP A 38 -16.25 6.24 -7.29
CA TRP A 38 -15.24 6.06 -6.25
C TRP A 38 -15.76 6.47 -4.87
N THR A 39 -15.68 5.55 -3.91
CA THR A 39 -16.02 5.82 -2.50
C THR A 39 -14.75 6.01 -1.66
N PRO A 40 -14.46 7.23 -1.18
CA PRO A 40 -13.24 7.50 -0.42
C PRO A 40 -13.26 6.79 0.95
N PRO A 41 -12.13 6.23 1.40
CA PRO A 41 -12.03 5.69 2.75
C PRO A 41 -12.08 6.79 3.80
N LEU A 42 -12.59 6.50 5.00
CA LEU A 42 -12.53 7.47 6.10
C LEU A 42 -11.07 7.67 6.54
N ARG A 43 -10.57 8.91 6.47
CA ARG A 43 -9.21 9.25 6.93
C ARG A 43 -8.95 8.84 8.37
N GLY A 44 -9.96 8.91 9.24
CA GLY A 44 -9.87 8.45 10.64
C GLY A 44 -9.56 6.96 10.76
N ASN A 45 -10.08 6.12 9.86
CA ASN A 45 -9.78 4.67 9.87
C ASN A 45 -8.34 4.39 9.43
N LEU A 46 -7.77 5.23 8.57
CA LEU A 46 -6.40 5.05 8.07
C LEU A 46 -5.35 5.71 8.98
N LEU A 47 -5.57 6.96 9.37
CA LEU A 47 -4.59 7.81 10.07
C LEU A 47 -4.92 8.05 11.55
N GLY A 48 -6.11 7.63 12.00
CA GLY A 48 -6.59 7.86 13.35
C GLY A 48 -7.20 9.26 13.54
N ASN A 49 -7.78 9.46 14.71
CA ASN A 49 -8.29 10.75 15.16
C ASN A 49 -8.24 10.80 16.69
N ARG A 50 -7.42 11.70 17.24
CA ARG A 50 -7.23 11.81 18.69
C ARG A 50 -8.50 12.22 19.43
N LEU A 51 -9.29 13.14 18.87
CA LEU A 51 -10.52 13.62 19.50
C LEU A 51 -11.58 12.53 19.59
N LEU A 52 -11.61 11.63 18.61
CA LEU A 52 -12.55 10.51 18.55
C LEU A 52 -11.97 9.21 19.14
N GLY A 53 -10.76 9.23 19.71
CA GLY A 53 -10.09 8.05 20.23
C GLY A 53 -9.75 6.97 19.18
N LEU A 54 -9.76 7.31 17.88
CA LEU A 54 -9.53 6.35 16.80
C LEU A 54 -8.04 6.13 16.57
N VAL A 55 -7.63 4.87 16.53
CA VAL A 55 -6.30 4.43 16.10
C VAL A 55 -6.39 3.96 14.66
N GLY A 56 -5.75 4.69 13.75
CA GLY A 56 -5.81 4.36 12.32
C GLY A 56 -4.92 3.18 11.95
N LEU A 57 -5.34 2.39 10.98
CA LEU A 57 -4.65 1.20 10.51
C LEU A 57 -3.20 1.48 10.07
N LEU A 58 -2.94 2.61 9.41
CA LEU A 58 -1.58 2.98 8.94
C LEU A 58 -0.68 3.53 10.05
N THR A 59 -1.19 3.66 11.28
CA THR A 59 -0.42 4.18 12.42
C THR A 59 0.30 3.04 13.12
N LYS A 60 1.55 3.26 13.55
CA LYS A 60 2.36 2.25 14.27
C LYS A 60 1.68 1.70 15.54
N LYS A 61 0.74 2.45 16.12
CA LYS A 61 0.01 2.07 17.35
C LYS A 61 -1.10 1.05 17.10
N HIS A 62 -1.51 0.81 15.85
CA HIS A 62 -2.60 -0.12 15.55
C HIS A 62 -2.20 -1.57 15.93
N PRO A 63 -3.07 -2.34 16.61
CA PRO A 63 -2.74 -3.70 17.10
C PRO A 63 -2.27 -4.67 16.01
N TYR A 64 -2.70 -4.48 14.76
CA TYR A 64 -2.23 -5.26 13.60
C TYR A 64 -0.70 -5.39 13.54
N HIS A 65 0.01 -4.28 13.81
CA HIS A 65 1.47 -4.20 13.68
C HIS A 65 2.23 -4.94 14.78
N GLN A 66 1.56 -5.50 15.79
CA GLN A 66 2.21 -6.33 16.81
C GLN A 66 2.68 -7.68 16.26
N HIS A 67 2.04 -8.15 15.18
CA HIS A 67 2.31 -9.46 14.59
C HIS A 67 2.65 -9.38 13.10
N ALA A 68 2.75 -8.16 12.56
CA ALA A 68 2.98 -7.94 11.15
C ALA A 68 4.06 -6.90 10.92
N GLU A 69 4.89 -7.17 9.94
CA GLU A 69 5.77 -6.16 9.34
C GLU A 69 5.05 -5.55 8.14
N VAL A 70 5.09 -4.23 8.01
CA VAL A 70 4.52 -3.53 6.86
C VAL A 70 5.44 -2.43 6.37
N THR A 71 5.40 -2.19 5.07
CA THR A 71 5.95 -0.99 4.44
C THR A 71 4.98 -0.45 3.40
N HIS A 72 5.29 0.73 2.90
CA HIS A 72 4.51 1.40 1.87
C HIS A 72 5.46 1.98 0.84
N PHE A 73 5.03 2.05 -0.41
CA PHE A 73 5.80 2.64 -1.49
C PHE A 73 4.97 3.71 -2.18
N LEU A 74 5.64 4.82 -2.52
CA LEU A 74 5.11 5.86 -3.38
C LEU A 74 5.94 5.90 -4.67
N ALA A 75 5.27 5.93 -5.80
CA ALA A 75 5.89 6.22 -7.08
C ALA A 75 5.78 7.72 -7.38
N TRP A 76 6.89 8.34 -7.76
CA TRP A 76 6.99 9.75 -8.07
C TRP A 76 7.44 9.97 -9.51
N ARG A 77 6.80 10.94 -10.18
CA ARG A 77 7.22 11.46 -11.49
C ARG A 77 6.97 12.96 -11.52
N ASP A 78 7.96 13.75 -11.97
CA ASP A 78 7.87 15.22 -12.01
C ASP A 78 7.44 15.85 -10.68
N GLY A 79 7.93 15.31 -9.57
CA GLY A 79 7.59 15.77 -8.22
C GLY A 79 6.15 15.45 -7.77
N LYS A 80 5.38 14.69 -8.57
CA LYS A 80 4.01 14.26 -8.26
C LYS A 80 3.98 12.78 -7.91
N ALA A 81 3.22 12.43 -6.88
CA ALA A 81 2.93 11.03 -6.58
C ALA A 81 1.95 10.48 -7.63
N VAL A 82 2.32 9.39 -8.29
CA VAL A 82 1.59 8.78 -9.43
C VAL A 82 1.13 7.36 -9.16
N GLY A 83 1.47 6.81 -8.00
CA GLY A 83 0.93 5.54 -7.55
C GLY A 83 1.43 5.17 -6.16
N ARG A 84 0.79 4.17 -5.57
CA ARG A 84 1.13 3.64 -4.26
C ARG A 84 0.89 2.14 -4.18
N VAL A 85 1.61 1.48 -3.27
CA VAL A 85 1.34 0.09 -2.85
C VAL A 85 1.88 -0.12 -1.44
N SER A 86 1.22 -0.93 -0.62
CA SER A 86 1.78 -1.48 0.61
C SER A 86 2.30 -2.89 0.39
N ALA A 87 3.29 -3.28 1.17
CA ALA A 87 3.72 -4.66 1.30
C ALA A 87 3.70 -5.05 2.78
N ALA A 88 3.30 -6.28 3.08
CA ALA A 88 3.12 -6.76 4.45
C ALA A 88 3.47 -8.23 4.60
N VAL A 89 3.99 -8.60 5.77
CA VAL A 89 4.13 -10.00 6.22
C VAL A 89 3.42 -10.11 7.56
N ASN A 90 2.36 -10.92 7.62
CA ASN A 90 1.69 -11.25 8.87
C ASN A 90 2.22 -12.58 9.39
N HIS A 91 3.09 -12.52 10.41
CA HIS A 91 3.75 -13.70 10.96
C HIS A 91 2.76 -14.63 11.65
N ARG A 92 1.76 -14.07 12.34
CA ARG A 92 0.71 -14.86 13.01
C ARG A 92 -0.16 -15.62 12.02
N PHE A 93 -0.49 -15.02 10.87
CA PHE A 93 -1.20 -15.70 9.79
C PHE A 93 -0.37 -16.86 9.23
N ASN A 94 0.91 -16.59 8.93
CA ASN A 94 1.81 -17.58 8.37
C ASN A 94 2.07 -18.75 9.32
N GLU A 95 2.21 -18.49 10.62
CA GLU A 95 2.33 -19.51 11.66
C GLU A 95 1.05 -20.36 11.74
N TYR A 96 -0.12 -19.72 11.82
CA TYR A 96 -1.39 -20.42 11.96
C TYR A 96 -1.71 -21.32 10.75
N HIS A 97 -1.39 -20.89 9.54
CA HIS A 97 -1.66 -21.66 8.31
C HIS A 97 -0.49 -22.51 7.82
N GLY A 98 0.69 -22.44 8.44
CA GLY A 98 1.90 -23.13 7.97
C GLY A 98 2.36 -22.63 6.58
N THR A 99 2.19 -21.34 6.30
CA THR A 99 2.48 -20.73 4.99
C THR A 99 3.66 -19.74 5.03
N ARG A 100 4.15 -19.34 3.85
CA ARG A 100 5.12 -18.25 3.69
C ARG A 100 4.60 -17.24 2.67
N ILE A 101 3.56 -16.51 3.07
CA ILE A 101 2.85 -15.55 2.23
C ILE A 101 3.16 -14.13 2.68
N GLY A 102 3.57 -13.30 1.72
CA GLY A 102 3.53 -11.84 1.82
C GLY A 102 2.27 -11.31 1.15
N PHE A 103 1.87 -10.11 1.53
CA PHE A 103 0.68 -9.45 1.01
C PHE A 103 1.06 -8.13 0.35
N PHE A 104 0.34 -7.78 -0.71
CA PHE A 104 0.34 -6.43 -1.25
C PHE A 104 -1.06 -5.84 -1.24
N GLY A 105 -1.12 -4.52 -1.10
CA GLY A 105 -2.39 -3.84 -0.92
C GLY A 105 -2.29 -2.33 -1.03
N PHE A 106 -3.37 -1.64 -0.64
CA PHE A 106 -3.51 -0.18 -0.79
C PHE A 106 -3.01 0.29 -2.15
N TRP A 107 -3.35 -0.47 -3.19
CA TRP A 107 -2.77 -0.32 -4.52
C TRP A 107 -3.62 0.63 -5.34
N ASP A 108 -3.05 1.78 -5.70
CA ASP A 108 -3.69 2.77 -6.55
C ASP A 108 -2.61 3.34 -7.47
N VAL A 109 -2.88 3.40 -8.77
CA VAL A 109 -1.92 3.87 -9.77
C VAL A 109 -2.66 4.62 -10.88
N ILE A 110 -2.02 5.61 -11.48
CA ILE A 110 -2.51 6.17 -12.75
C ILE A 110 -2.46 5.10 -13.85
N GLU A 111 -3.13 5.34 -14.99
CA GLU A 111 -3.08 4.43 -16.14
C GLU A 111 -1.69 4.43 -16.83
N ASP A 112 -0.70 3.83 -16.15
CA ASP A 112 0.67 3.69 -16.62
C ASP A 112 1.27 2.37 -16.11
N TYR A 113 1.45 1.43 -17.04
CA TYR A 113 2.04 0.13 -16.79
C TYR A 113 3.43 0.20 -16.13
N ALA A 114 4.26 1.18 -16.49
CA ALA A 114 5.60 1.29 -15.91
C ALA A 114 5.54 1.63 -14.41
N VAL A 115 4.53 2.41 -14.00
CA VAL A 115 4.31 2.74 -12.59
C VAL A 115 3.76 1.51 -11.84
N ALA A 116 2.78 0.83 -12.43
CA ALA A 116 2.19 -0.39 -11.86
C ALA A 116 3.26 -1.47 -11.63
N LYS A 117 4.07 -1.75 -12.67
CA LYS A 117 5.16 -2.73 -12.62
C LYS A 117 6.17 -2.38 -11.53
N ALA A 118 6.68 -1.14 -11.50
CA ALA A 118 7.71 -0.74 -10.55
C ALA A 118 7.24 -0.83 -9.08
N LEU A 119 5.97 -0.48 -8.81
CA LEU A 119 5.39 -0.61 -7.48
C LEU A 119 5.24 -2.08 -7.06
N LEU A 120 4.65 -2.92 -7.93
CA LEU A 120 4.45 -4.33 -7.63
C LEU A 120 5.78 -5.09 -7.50
N ASP A 121 6.78 -4.77 -8.33
CA ASP A 121 8.13 -5.31 -8.19
C ASP A 121 8.73 -4.94 -6.83
N SER A 122 8.58 -3.68 -6.40
CA SER A 122 9.10 -3.22 -5.10
C SER A 122 8.45 -3.95 -3.92
N ALA A 123 7.12 -4.16 -3.98
CA ALA A 123 6.41 -4.95 -2.97
C ALA A 123 6.86 -6.42 -2.97
N CYS A 124 7.04 -7.01 -4.16
CA CYS A 124 7.49 -8.38 -4.36
C CYS A 124 8.89 -8.61 -3.78
N GLU A 125 9.84 -7.75 -4.11
CA GLU A 125 11.20 -7.84 -3.58
C GLU A 125 11.23 -7.63 -2.07
N TRP A 126 10.40 -6.73 -1.53
CA TRP A 126 10.33 -6.50 -0.09
C TRP A 126 9.82 -7.72 0.70
N VAL A 127 8.81 -8.44 0.20
CA VAL A 127 8.32 -9.67 0.86
C VAL A 127 9.26 -10.85 0.65
N LYS A 128 9.91 -10.96 -0.52
CA LYS A 128 10.94 -11.98 -0.78
C LYS A 128 12.12 -11.84 0.16
N ALA A 129 12.58 -10.61 0.40
CA ALA A 129 13.66 -10.33 1.34
C ALA A 129 13.35 -10.77 2.79
N ARG A 130 12.07 -11.02 3.11
CA ARG A 130 11.58 -11.54 4.39
C ARG A 130 11.25 -13.03 4.36
N GLY A 131 11.70 -13.75 3.33
CA GLY A 131 11.54 -15.19 3.22
C GLY A 131 10.15 -15.65 2.77
N MET A 132 9.30 -14.75 2.26
CA MET A 132 8.02 -15.13 1.69
C MET A 132 8.21 -15.73 0.30
N THR A 133 7.48 -16.80 -0.01
CA THR A 133 7.57 -17.52 -1.29
C THR A 133 6.41 -17.22 -2.22
N VAL A 134 5.34 -16.62 -1.69
CA VAL A 134 4.14 -16.23 -2.45
C VAL A 134 3.76 -14.81 -2.04
N MET A 135 3.34 -13.99 -2.99
CA MET A 135 2.73 -12.68 -2.72
C MET A 135 1.24 -12.72 -3.13
N ARG A 136 0.34 -12.31 -2.23
CA ARG A 136 -1.13 -12.28 -2.47
C ARG A 136 -1.70 -10.87 -2.33
N GLY A 137 -2.75 -10.58 -3.09
CA GLY A 137 -3.45 -9.29 -3.08
C GLY A 137 -4.28 -9.08 -4.35
N PRO A 138 -4.85 -7.88 -4.55
CA PRO A 138 -4.74 -6.72 -3.67
C PRO A 138 -5.67 -6.81 -2.44
N GLY A 139 -5.21 -6.31 -1.28
CA GLY A 139 -6.00 -6.09 -0.06
C GLY A 139 -5.60 -4.79 0.64
N GLU A 140 -5.85 -4.64 1.95
CA GLU A 140 -5.18 -3.61 2.76
C GLU A 140 -3.78 -4.09 3.17
N TYR A 141 -3.61 -4.72 4.34
CA TYR A 141 -2.35 -5.38 4.74
C TYR A 141 -2.43 -6.90 4.72
N SER A 142 -3.60 -7.48 4.85
CA SER A 142 -3.84 -8.92 4.74
C SER A 142 -5.20 -9.17 4.11
N ASN A 143 -5.35 -10.30 3.40
CA ASN A 143 -6.64 -10.75 2.90
C ASN A 143 -7.34 -11.72 3.86
N ALA A 144 -6.81 -11.88 5.07
CA ALA A 144 -7.14 -12.98 5.97
C ALA A 144 -8.27 -12.69 6.96
N THR A 145 -8.47 -11.43 7.37
CA THR A 145 -9.45 -11.08 8.40
C THR A 145 -9.97 -9.66 8.22
N HIS A 146 -11.27 -9.48 8.03
CA HIS A 146 -12.06 -8.23 8.12
C HIS A 146 -11.58 -6.99 7.32
N GLU A 147 -10.48 -7.08 6.60
CA GLU A 147 -9.92 -6.03 5.75
C GLU A 147 -10.57 -6.05 4.36
N ARG A 148 -10.59 -4.87 3.71
CA ARG A 148 -11.15 -4.77 2.36
C ARG A 148 -10.29 -5.55 1.37
N GLN A 149 -10.94 -6.45 0.65
CA GLN A 149 -10.35 -7.19 -0.46
C GLN A 149 -10.61 -6.44 -1.77
N GLY A 150 -9.63 -6.46 -2.67
CA GLY A 150 -9.77 -5.91 -4.02
C GLY A 150 -9.71 -7.02 -5.07
N VAL A 151 -10.27 -6.72 -6.24
CA VAL A 151 -10.07 -7.51 -7.45
C VAL A 151 -9.23 -6.67 -8.40
N LEU A 152 -8.13 -7.25 -8.89
CA LEU A 152 -7.36 -6.66 -9.99
C LEU A 152 -7.99 -7.15 -11.30
N VAL A 153 -8.57 -6.23 -12.07
CA VAL A 153 -9.11 -6.48 -13.41
C VAL A 153 -8.17 -5.94 -14.48
#